data_AF-A0AAV0PFG5-F1
#
_entry.id   AF-A0AAV0PFG5-F1
#
_cell.length_a   1.000
_cell.length_b   1.000
_cell.length_c   1.000
_cell.angle_alpha   90.00
_cell.angle_beta   90.00
_cell.angle_gamma   90.00
#
_symmetry.space_group_name_H-M   'P 1'
#
loop_
_entity.id
_entity.type
_entity.pdbx_description
1 polymer ?
#
loop_
_entity_poly.entity_id
_entity_poly.type
_entity_poly.pdbx_seq_one_letter_code
_entity_poly.pdbx_strand_id
1 'polypeptide(L)'
;MSIDLLEANHPAALQPGKGLQLFNHRPELPSSKTTMAFNDYFVTTSQPMHEVKRLENVITRGGGDKHNNISGTTTTTTISSSLELLKSYGKGFRKLDAVQSRDETTTKKRKLSTEEVMRVAGERYIQLSDSPRCDDFTMLMHPFGYALPSALSEGEMMDVELAHLLFAAAEKVGYHHYDRASRLLTRCEWIASDRSNAVQRVVHCFAEALRERIDRGLGRLFLGIPEVYGSSASASSISNGFGMNLSSICLHQQVPFSQVLQLTAVQAIVENVGSARKLHCIDLEIRSGVVWTALMQALSANQADGGGVEHLRVTAVVRISERFEVDDTGKRLESFARSINFPFSFHVVYVAENLSDLREDAFRIGFDESVVVFCSFVLRTLLARPHRLENLMRVIKNLHPTLMVVSEAEANHNSPVFVTRFIEALFYYSAYFDSLDTCMENTEHRTMIEATLSYGLRNIVAMEGNERSARNVKLEVWRAFFSRFRMVELGFSESSMYQAGLVIKQFPQWKWCSVEKDDNKGLVVGWKGAPLFSLSVWKFSRDRLGRFFNYRFG
;
A
#
# COMPACT_ATOMS: atom_id res chain seq x y z
N MET A 1 44.94 30.07 54.17
CA MET A 1 43.64 30.71 54.46
C MET A 1 42.72 30.28 53.33
N SER A 2 41.89 29.26 53.48
CA SER A 2 40.70 29.09 54.35
C SER A 2 39.44 29.34 53.49
N ILE A 3 38.59 28.33 53.23
CA ILE A 3 37.60 27.68 54.14
C ILE A 3 36.44 28.63 54.44
N ASP A 4 35.13 28.32 54.31
CA ASP A 4 34.32 27.28 53.62
C ASP A 4 32.85 27.85 53.59
N LEU A 5 31.72 27.26 53.14
CA LEU A 5 31.25 25.91 52.75
C LEU A 5 30.60 25.96 51.32
N LEU A 6 30.17 24.90 50.61
CA LEU A 6 29.49 23.61 50.87
C LEU A 6 27.95 23.69 51.10
N GLU A 7 27.16 23.35 50.06
CA GLU A 7 25.89 22.62 50.22
C GLU A 7 25.61 21.78 48.94
N ALA A 8 24.78 20.73 49.04
CA ALA A 8 24.75 19.63 48.06
C ALA A 8 23.38 19.41 47.40
N ASN A 9 23.35 18.69 46.27
CA ASN A 9 22.14 18.00 45.82
C ASN A 9 22.44 16.75 44.96
N HIS A 10 21.52 15.78 45.00
CA HIS A 10 21.65 14.46 44.35
C HIS A 10 21.28 14.49 42.84
N PRO A 11 21.67 13.46 42.05
CA PRO A 11 21.42 13.43 40.60
C PRO A 11 19.97 13.09 40.27
N ALA A 12 19.39 13.81 39.32
CA ALA A 12 18.10 13.47 38.71
C ALA A 12 18.24 12.35 37.67
N ALA A 13 17.34 11.38 37.70
CA ALA A 13 17.35 10.22 36.80
C ALA A 13 16.70 10.51 35.43
N LEU A 14 16.84 9.56 34.49
CA LEU A 14 16.36 9.66 33.12
C LEU A 14 14.85 9.91 33.02
N GLN A 15 14.43 10.68 32.00
CA GLN A 15 13.09 10.60 31.43
C GLN A 15 13.15 10.42 29.90
N PRO A 16 12.67 9.28 29.35
CA PRO A 16 12.47 9.13 27.91
C PRO A 16 11.10 9.67 27.50
N GLY A 17 11.03 10.77 26.73
CA GLY A 17 9.73 11.37 26.41
C GLY A 17 9.73 12.68 25.63
N LYS A 18 10.40 12.75 24.48
CA LYS A 18 10.21 13.85 23.51
C LYS A 18 9.82 13.29 22.14
N GLY A 19 8.52 13.19 21.89
CA GLY A 19 7.99 12.90 20.55
C GLY A 19 8.18 14.10 19.62
N LEU A 20 8.46 13.84 18.33
CA LEU A 20 8.64 14.89 17.33
C LEU A 20 7.37 15.74 17.21
N GLN A 21 7.50 17.06 17.40
CA GLN A 21 6.52 18.04 16.91
C GLN A 21 7.05 18.60 15.58
N LEU A 22 6.33 18.36 14.49
CA LEU A 22 6.64 18.89 13.17
C LEU A 22 5.38 19.47 12.50
N PHE A 23 5.60 20.40 11.56
CA PHE A 23 4.58 21.08 10.75
C PHE A 23 3.55 21.94 11.50
N ASN A 24 4.05 22.97 12.20
CA ASN A 24 3.25 24.14 12.58
C ASN A 24 3.85 25.44 12.04
N HIS A 25 3.70 25.66 10.73
CA HIS A 25 3.90 26.94 10.06
C HIS A 25 2.75 27.16 9.08
N ARG A 26 1.65 27.72 9.58
CA ARG A 26 0.61 28.36 8.76
C ARG A 26 1.06 29.80 8.45
N PRO A 27 0.82 30.33 7.25
CA PRO A 27 0.68 31.77 7.06
C PRO A 27 -0.49 32.28 7.92
N GLU A 28 -0.31 33.38 8.64
CA GLU A 28 -1.32 33.91 9.55
C GLU A 28 -2.42 34.71 8.83
N LEU A 29 -3.67 34.46 9.21
CA LEU A 29 -4.77 35.43 9.23
C LEU A 29 -5.71 35.10 10.41
N PRO A 30 -6.45 36.09 10.95
CA PRO A 30 -6.51 36.24 12.41
C PRO A 30 -7.62 35.49 13.16
N SER A 31 -7.22 34.94 14.30
CA SER A 31 -7.94 34.79 15.58
C SER A 31 -9.45 34.48 15.61
N SER A 32 -9.78 33.35 16.23
CA SER A 32 -10.68 33.36 17.41
C SER A 32 -10.24 32.30 18.43
N LYS A 33 -10.66 32.45 19.69
CA LYS A 33 -10.19 31.62 20.82
C LYS A 33 -11.20 30.51 21.13
N THR A 34 -10.72 29.36 21.63
CA THR A 34 -11.24 28.70 22.85
C THR A 34 -10.24 27.63 23.31
N THR A 35 -10.00 27.57 24.63
CA THR A 35 -9.12 26.61 25.27
C THR A 35 -9.94 25.65 26.13
N MET A 36 -9.68 24.35 26.08
CA MET A 36 -9.99 23.46 27.20
C MET A 36 -9.04 22.25 27.26
N ALA A 37 -8.94 21.63 28.43
CA ALA A 37 -7.81 20.78 28.80
C ALA A 37 -8.06 19.27 28.60
N PHE A 38 -6.96 18.53 28.44
CA PHE A 38 -6.89 17.09 28.72
C PHE A 38 -6.74 16.87 30.22
N ASN A 39 -7.41 15.85 30.79
CA ASN A 39 -6.78 14.95 31.76
C ASN A 39 -7.56 13.64 31.97
N ASP A 40 -6.91 12.74 32.72
CA ASP A 40 -7.43 11.55 33.42
C ASP A 40 -7.69 10.24 32.64
N TYR A 41 -7.66 9.15 33.42
CA TYR A 41 -7.89 7.73 33.08
C TYR A 41 -6.78 6.95 32.35
N PHE A 42 -5.66 6.76 33.04
CA PHE A 42 -4.98 5.46 33.06
C PHE A 42 -5.66 4.52 34.07
N VAL A 43 -5.98 3.28 33.68
CA VAL A 43 -6.28 2.15 34.58
C VAL A 43 -5.59 0.89 34.02
N THR A 44 -5.10 0.02 34.90
CA THR A 44 -4.29 -1.17 34.58
C THR A 44 -5.05 -2.49 34.83
N THR A 45 -4.35 -3.63 34.69
CA THR A 45 -4.77 -5.05 34.88
C THR A 45 -5.40 -5.76 33.65
N SER A 46 -5.31 -7.09 33.49
CA SER A 46 -4.11 -7.96 33.37
C SER A 46 -4.49 -9.44 33.09
N GLN A 47 -4.02 -10.02 31.97
CA GLN A 47 -3.91 -11.48 31.69
C GLN A 47 -5.22 -12.34 31.67
N PRO A 48 -5.21 -13.63 31.24
CA PRO A 48 -4.16 -14.43 30.54
C PRO A 48 -4.62 -15.09 29.20
N MET A 49 -3.74 -15.95 28.64
CA MET A 49 -3.87 -16.79 27.44
C MET A 49 -5.09 -17.73 27.38
N HIS A 50 -5.55 -18.05 26.15
CA HIS A 50 -5.58 -19.37 25.48
C HIS A 50 -6.21 -19.15 24.06
N GLU A 51 -6.00 -19.93 23.00
CA GLU A 51 -5.41 -21.27 22.78
C GLU A 51 -4.71 -21.33 21.40
N VAL A 52 -3.69 -22.17 21.22
CA VAL A 52 -2.99 -22.37 19.92
C VAL A 52 -2.97 -23.86 19.55
N LYS A 53 -3.70 -24.26 18.49
CA LYS A 53 -3.47 -25.48 17.68
C LYS A 53 -4.50 -25.64 16.54
N ARG A 54 -4.02 -25.63 15.28
CA ARG A 54 -4.47 -26.42 14.09
C ARG A 54 -4.03 -25.72 12.79
N LEU A 55 -2.76 -25.90 12.40
CA LEU A 55 -2.28 -25.52 11.07
C LEU A 55 -1.14 -26.42 10.56
N GLU A 56 -1.20 -27.71 10.95
CA GLU A 56 -0.35 -28.78 10.42
C GLU A 56 -1.27 -29.91 9.92
N ASN A 57 -0.94 -30.54 8.77
CA ASN A 57 -1.64 -31.62 8.03
C ASN A 57 -2.40 -31.27 6.73
N VAL A 58 -1.91 -30.35 5.87
CA VAL A 58 -2.37 -30.25 4.46
C VAL A 58 -1.22 -30.07 3.43
N ILE A 59 -0.01 -30.57 3.71
CA ILE A 59 1.07 -30.66 2.70
C ILE A 59 1.80 -32.01 2.83
N THR A 60 1.28 -33.06 2.20
CA THR A 60 2.06 -34.22 1.75
C THR A 60 1.25 -35.13 0.83
N ARG A 61 1.91 -35.66 -0.22
CA ARG A 61 1.42 -36.60 -1.28
C ARG A 61 0.60 -35.95 -2.41
N GLY A 62 0.95 -36.34 -3.64
CA GLY A 62 0.30 -35.83 -4.87
C GLY A 62 1.16 -35.87 -6.15
N GLY A 63 2.21 -36.71 -6.22
CA GLY A 63 2.99 -36.91 -7.44
C GLY A 63 2.52 -38.15 -8.21
N GLY A 64 2.29 -38.01 -9.51
CA GLY A 64 1.95 -39.10 -10.42
C GLY A 64 1.30 -38.62 -11.72
N ASP A 65 1.90 -38.95 -12.86
CA ASP A 65 1.42 -38.54 -14.19
C ASP A 65 0.09 -39.20 -14.59
N LYS A 66 -0.73 -38.45 -15.34
CA LYS A 66 -1.55 -38.97 -16.44
C LYS A 66 -2.09 -37.85 -17.34
N HIS A 67 -2.14 -38.13 -18.64
CA HIS A 67 -2.60 -37.21 -19.68
C HIS A 67 -4.14 -37.21 -19.85
N ASN A 68 -4.61 -36.13 -20.49
CA ASN A 68 -5.86 -35.94 -21.25
C ASN A 68 -7.12 -35.38 -20.56
N ASN A 69 -7.85 -34.62 -21.38
CA ASN A 69 -9.20 -34.08 -21.23
C ASN A 69 -9.44 -33.05 -20.10
N ILE A 70 -8.91 -31.83 -20.30
CA ILE A 70 -9.28 -30.63 -19.54
C ILE A 70 -9.81 -29.56 -20.50
N SER A 71 -11.14 -29.41 -20.58
CA SER A 71 -11.80 -28.29 -21.30
C SER A 71 -13.17 -27.88 -20.76
N GLY A 72 -13.62 -28.44 -19.62
CA GLY A 72 -14.94 -28.14 -19.04
C GLY A 72 -14.97 -28.00 -17.51
N THR A 73 -14.14 -28.73 -16.77
CA THR A 73 -14.14 -28.73 -15.30
C THR A 73 -13.46 -27.52 -14.69
N THR A 74 -12.29 -27.11 -15.21
CA THR A 74 -11.47 -26.04 -14.62
C THR A 74 -12.22 -24.73 -14.47
N THR A 75 -13.01 -24.32 -15.47
CA THR A 75 -13.76 -23.06 -15.47
C THR A 75 -14.76 -23.00 -14.31
N THR A 76 -15.51 -24.09 -14.09
CA THR A 76 -16.48 -24.22 -13.01
C THR A 76 -15.81 -24.20 -11.64
N THR A 77 -14.72 -24.96 -11.44
CA THR A 77 -13.96 -24.96 -10.18
C THR A 77 -13.37 -23.57 -9.88
N THR A 78 -12.83 -22.90 -10.90
CA THR A 78 -12.22 -21.56 -10.81
C THR A 78 -13.23 -20.48 -10.39
N ILE A 79 -14.47 -20.58 -10.86
CA ILE A 79 -15.55 -19.67 -10.51
C ILE A 79 -16.14 -20.01 -9.13
N SER A 80 -16.17 -21.29 -8.74
CA SER A 80 -16.48 -21.68 -7.35
C SER A 80 -15.50 -21.02 -6.35
N SER A 81 -14.18 -21.08 -6.60
CA SER A 81 -13.19 -20.37 -5.75
C SER A 81 -13.32 -18.84 -5.78
N SER A 82 -13.81 -18.26 -6.88
CA SER A 82 -14.06 -16.81 -6.97
C SER A 82 -15.33 -16.40 -6.22
N LEU A 83 -16.35 -17.27 -6.22
CA LEU A 83 -17.57 -17.12 -5.44
C LEU A 83 -17.29 -17.30 -3.94
N GLU A 84 -16.37 -18.19 -3.56
CA GLU A 84 -15.90 -18.35 -2.17
C GLU A 84 -15.15 -17.10 -1.66
N LEU A 85 -14.29 -16.49 -2.49
CA LEU A 85 -13.68 -15.19 -2.18
C LEU A 85 -14.73 -14.10 -1.98
N LEU A 86 -15.72 -13.99 -2.87
CA LEU A 86 -16.81 -13.02 -2.71
C LEU A 86 -17.64 -13.30 -1.44
N LYS A 87 -17.89 -14.57 -1.13
CA LYS A 87 -18.51 -15.05 0.12
C LYS A 87 -17.63 -14.75 1.36
N SER A 88 -16.30 -14.58 1.24
CA SER A 88 -15.46 -14.18 2.37
C SER A 88 -15.57 -12.68 2.71
N TYR A 89 -15.68 -11.80 1.71
CA TYR A 89 -15.98 -10.37 1.95
C TYR A 89 -17.35 -10.20 2.64
N GLY A 90 -18.40 -10.86 2.13
CA GLY A 90 -19.75 -10.81 2.72
C GLY A 90 -19.82 -11.26 4.19
N LYS A 91 -19.05 -12.28 4.58
CA LYS A 91 -18.93 -12.72 5.99
C LYS A 91 -18.42 -11.63 6.94
N GLY A 92 -17.63 -10.68 6.46
CA GLY A 92 -17.12 -9.56 7.26
C GLY A 92 -18.20 -8.57 7.72
N PHE A 93 -19.29 -8.41 6.97
CA PHE A 93 -20.34 -7.41 7.25
C PHE A 93 -21.06 -7.69 8.58
N ARG A 94 -21.55 -8.93 8.76
CA ARG A 94 -22.24 -9.40 9.99
C ARG A 94 -21.41 -9.28 11.28
N LYS A 95 -20.08 -9.09 11.19
CA LYS A 95 -19.20 -8.88 12.34
C LYS A 95 -19.04 -7.40 12.73
N LEU A 96 -19.32 -6.47 11.82
CA LEU A 96 -19.26 -5.03 12.08
C LEU A 96 -20.54 -4.54 12.80
N ASP A 97 -21.71 -4.95 12.33
CA ASP A 97 -23.00 -4.61 12.97
C ASP A 97 -23.03 -5.02 14.46
N ALA A 98 -22.50 -6.21 14.76
CA ALA A 98 -22.43 -6.77 16.12
C ALA A 98 -21.46 -6.06 17.07
N VAL A 99 -20.57 -5.19 16.56
CA VAL A 99 -19.62 -4.40 17.37
C VAL A 99 -20.10 -2.95 17.53
N GLN A 100 -20.83 -2.41 16.55
CA GLN A 100 -21.25 -1.00 16.54
C GLN A 100 -22.60 -0.74 17.25
N SER A 101 -23.37 -1.78 17.61
CA SER A 101 -24.65 -1.65 18.32
C SER A 101 -24.53 -1.27 19.82
N ARG A 102 -23.58 -0.40 20.19
CA ARG A 102 -23.32 0.04 21.57
C ARG A 102 -23.19 1.56 21.78
N ASP A 103 -23.02 2.35 20.73
CA ASP A 103 -23.07 3.82 20.79
C ASP A 103 -24.39 4.34 20.22
N GLU A 104 -25.44 4.40 21.04
CA GLU A 104 -26.67 5.11 20.70
C GLU A 104 -26.57 6.58 21.14
N THR A 105 -26.63 7.54 20.19
CA THR A 105 -27.34 8.85 20.33
C THR A 105 -27.21 9.76 19.10
N THR A 106 -27.55 9.29 17.89
CA THR A 106 -28.21 10.13 16.85
C THR A 106 -28.65 9.28 15.65
N THR A 107 -29.93 9.32 15.30
CA THR A 107 -30.53 8.56 14.18
C THR A 107 -30.26 9.18 12.79
N LYS A 108 -29.02 9.61 12.52
CA LYS A 108 -28.56 9.83 11.16
C LYS A 108 -28.12 8.51 10.55
N LYS A 109 -28.98 7.98 9.67
CA LYS A 109 -28.74 6.78 8.84
C LYS A 109 -27.32 6.80 8.24
N ARG A 110 -26.47 5.84 8.62
CA ARG A 110 -25.07 5.78 8.20
C ARG A 110 -25.01 5.50 6.70
N LYS A 111 -24.47 6.44 5.91
CA LYS A 111 -24.15 6.20 4.50
C LYS A 111 -23.13 5.06 4.41
N LEU A 112 -23.36 4.10 3.52
CA LEU A 112 -22.38 3.06 3.21
C LEU A 112 -21.11 3.66 2.60
N SER A 113 -19.97 3.03 2.91
CA SER A 113 -18.74 3.23 2.13
C SER A 113 -18.80 2.48 0.81
N THR A 114 -17.94 2.88 -0.13
CA THR A 114 -17.82 2.29 -1.47
C THR A 114 -17.52 0.78 -1.39
N GLU A 115 -16.70 0.35 -0.43
CA GLU A 115 -16.40 -1.07 -0.19
C GLU A 115 -17.65 -1.83 0.29
N GLU A 116 -18.42 -1.27 1.22
CA GLU A 116 -19.64 -1.87 1.72
C GLU A 116 -20.72 -1.97 0.63
N VAL A 117 -20.80 -1.01 -0.29
CA VAL A 117 -21.68 -1.08 -1.48
C VAL A 117 -21.29 -2.25 -2.38
N MET A 118 -20.00 -2.42 -2.69
CA MET A 118 -19.53 -3.60 -3.44
C MET A 118 -19.82 -4.91 -2.71
N ARG A 119 -19.70 -4.91 -1.37
CA ARG A 119 -19.99 -6.07 -0.53
C ARG A 119 -21.47 -6.48 -0.58
N VAL A 120 -22.39 -5.51 -0.45
CA VAL A 120 -23.84 -5.73 -0.56
C VAL A 120 -24.24 -6.17 -1.97
N ALA A 121 -23.68 -5.54 -3.00
CA ALA A 121 -23.88 -5.94 -4.40
C ALA A 121 -23.37 -7.36 -4.69
N GLY A 122 -22.24 -7.74 -4.08
CA GLY A 122 -21.67 -9.09 -4.13
C GLY A 122 -22.54 -10.13 -3.44
N GLU A 123 -23.09 -9.85 -2.25
CA GLU A 123 -24.04 -10.75 -1.59
C GLU A 123 -25.35 -10.89 -2.39
N ARG A 124 -25.89 -9.80 -2.96
CA ARG A 124 -27.05 -9.83 -3.88
C ARG A 124 -26.74 -10.69 -5.13
N TYR A 125 -25.54 -10.56 -5.68
CA TYR A 125 -25.07 -11.36 -6.82
C TYR A 125 -24.99 -12.86 -6.50
N ILE A 126 -24.42 -13.21 -5.34
CA ILE A 126 -24.37 -14.59 -4.83
C ILE A 126 -25.78 -15.19 -4.69
N GLN A 127 -26.69 -14.48 -4.00
CA GLN A 127 -28.05 -14.97 -3.71
C GLN A 127 -28.86 -15.23 -4.99
N LEU A 128 -28.66 -14.42 -6.03
CA LEU A 128 -29.34 -14.58 -7.31
C LEU A 128 -28.70 -15.67 -8.17
N SER A 129 -27.38 -15.87 -8.07
CA SER A 129 -26.66 -16.96 -8.77
C SER A 129 -26.99 -18.35 -8.21
N ASP A 130 -27.20 -18.46 -6.90
CA ASP A 130 -27.57 -19.71 -6.22
C ASP A 130 -29.10 -20.01 -6.36
N SER A 131 -29.88 -19.24 -7.15
CA SER A 131 -31.35 -19.33 -7.26
C SER A 131 -31.86 -19.88 -8.60
N PRO A 132 -32.48 -21.08 -8.66
CA PRO A 132 -32.89 -21.75 -9.91
C PRO A 132 -34.19 -21.20 -10.53
N ARG A 133 -34.47 -19.90 -10.36
CA ARG A 133 -35.70 -19.22 -10.82
C ARG A 133 -35.47 -17.89 -11.55
N CYS A 134 -34.22 -17.52 -11.85
CA CYS A 134 -33.90 -16.26 -12.54
C CYS A 134 -33.15 -16.53 -13.85
N ASP A 135 -33.78 -16.15 -14.96
CA ASP A 135 -33.06 -15.92 -16.22
C ASP A 135 -32.39 -14.54 -16.17
N ASP A 136 -31.33 -14.33 -16.97
CA ASP A 136 -30.65 -13.03 -17.15
C ASP A 136 -31.66 -11.87 -17.43
N PHE A 137 -32.86 -12.18 -17.94
CA PHE A 137 -33.92 -11.22 -18.28
C PHE A 137 -34.88 -10.90 -17.11
N THR A 138 -35.17 -11.83 -16.21
CA THR A 138 -36.12 -11.61 -15.09
C THR A 138 -35.52 -10.74 -13.99
N MET A 139 -34.19 -10.77 -13.82
CA MET A 139 -33.44 -9.89 -12.91
C MET A 139 -33.67 -8.39 -13.20
N LEU A 140 -33.87 -8.02 -14.47
CA LEU A 140 -33.97 -6.63 -14.93
C LEU A 140 -35.35 -5.99 -14.70
N MET A 141 -36.39 -6.79 -14.44
CA MET A 141 -37.78 -6.32 -14.42
C MET A 141 -38.37 -6.13 -13.01
N HIS A 142 -37.62 -6.47 -11.95
CA HIS A 142 -38.08 -6.31 -10.56
C HIS A 142 -36.99 -5.65 -9.68
N PRO A 143 -36.87 -4.31 -9.70
CA PRO A 143 -35.94 -3.56 -8.82
C PRO A 143 -36.17 -3.87 -7.32
N PHE A 144 -37.42 -4.17 -6.96
CA PHE A 144 -37.86 -4.47 -5.59
C PHE A 144 -38.03 -5.98 -5.31
N GLY A 145 -37.62 -6.87 -6.22
CA GLY A 145 -37.98 -8.30 -6.18
C GLY A 145 -37.35 -9.13 -5.05
N TYR A 146 -36.18 -8.70 -4.56
CA TYR A 146 -35.54 -9.23 -3.36
C TYR A 146 -35.22 -8.04 -2.47
N ALA A 147 -35.62 -8.10 -1.20
CA ALA A 147 -35.48 -6.98 -0.29
C ALA A 147 -34.00 -6.65 -0.02
N LEU A 148 -33.50 -5.62 -0.71
CA LEU A 148 -32.46 -4.77 -0.13
C LEU A 148 -32.91 -4.36 1.28
N PRO A 149 -31.98 -4.17 2.24
CA PRO A 149 -32.36 -3.68 3.55
C PRO A 149 -33.22 -2.41 3.41
N SER A 150 -34.39 -2.38 4.05
CA SER A 150 -35.27 -1.19 4.07
C SER A 150 -34.59 0.05 4.67
N ALA A 151 -33.39 -0.15 5.24
CA ALA A 151 -32.43 0.84 5.67
C ALA A 151 -31.38 1.27 4.60
N LEU A 152 -31.62 1.14 3.28
CA LEU A 152 -30.86 1.85 2.23
C LEU A 152 -31.57 3.13 1.75
N SER A 153 -30.83 4.09 1.19
CA SER A 153 -31.39 5.24 0.45
C SER A 153 -31.47 4.96 -1.06
N GLU A 154 -32.25 5.75 -1.80
CA GLU A 154 -32.43 5.57 -3.25
C GLU A 154 -31.11 5.60 -4.04
N GLY A 155 -30.21 6.52 -3.70
CA GLY A 155 -28.85 6.57 -4.27
C GLY A 155 -28.03 5.32 -3.95
N GLU A 156 -28.08 4.83 -2.71
CA GLU A 156 -27.38 3.59 -2.33
C GLU A 156 -27.97 2.34 -3.01
N MET A 157 -29.28 2.31 -3.25
CA MET A 157 -29.91 1.23 -4.03
C MET A 157 -29.43 1.25 -5.49
N MET A 158 -29.36 2.42 -6.12
CA MET A 158 -28.83 2.58 -7.47
C MET A 158 -27.34 2.23 -7.56
N ASP A 159 -26.53 2.66 -6.60
CA ASP A 159 -25.10 2.35 -6.52
C ASP A 159 -24.86 0.83 -6.31
N VAL A 160 -25.68 0.16 -5.51
CA VAL A 160 -25.67 -1.32 -5.35
C VAL A 160 -26.08 -2.03 -6.64
N GLU A 161 -27.08 -1.54 -7.38
CA GLU A 161 -27.48 -2.13 -8.67
C GLU A 161 -26.41 -1.96 -9.75
N LEU A 162 -25.77 -0.80 -9.79
CA LEU A 162 -24.66 -0.51 -10.68
C LEU A 162 -23.45 -1.43 -10.41
N ALA A 163 -23.09 -1.62 -9.14
CA ALA A 163 -22.06 -2.57 -8.73
C ALA A 163 -22.44 -4.04 -9.04
N HIS A 164 -23.71 -4.41 -8.88
CA HIS A 164 -24.22 -5.74 -9.20
C HIS A 164 -24.14 -6.05 -10.72
N LEU A 165 -24.51 -5.08 -11.57
CA LEU A 165 -24.32 -5.19 -13.02
C LEU A 165 -22.85 -5.40 -13.40
N LEU A 166 -21.92 -4.73 -12.70
CA LEU A 166 -20.49 -4.88 -12.91
C LEU A 166 -19.97 -6.29 -12.53
N PHE A 167 -20.41 -6.85 -11.39
CA PHE A 167 -20.10 -8.25 -11.04
C PHE A 167 -20.59 -9.23 -12.11
N ALA A 168 -21.84 -9.08 -12.56
CA ALA A 168 -22.39 -9.91 -13.63
C ALA A 168 -21.62 -9.75 -14.95
N ALA A 169 -21.24 -8.52 -15.32
CA ALA A 169 -20.41 -8.27 -16.49
C ALA A 169 -19.05 -8.97 -16.40
N ALA A 170 -18.35 -8.85 -15.27
CA ALA A 170 -17.05 -9.49 -15.04
C ALA A 170 -17.14 -11.02 -15.12
N GLU A 171 -18.20 -11.64 -14.59
CA GLU A 171 -18.44 -13.08 -14.75
C GLU A 171 -18.63 -13.45 -16.23
N LYS A 172 -19.47 -12.71 -16.98
CA LYS A 172 -19.69 -13.00 -18.41
C LYS A 172 -18.41 -12.79 -19.23
N VAL A 173 -17.53 -11.84 -18.87
CA VAL A 173 -16.19 -11.70 -19.47
C VAL A 173 -15.28 -12.89 -19.12
N GLY A 174 -15.36 -13.41 -17.89
CA GLY A 174 -14.62 -14.60 -17.45
C GLY A 174 -15.02 -15.89 -18.18
N TYR A 175 -16.28 -15.99 -18.61
CA TYR A 175 -16.78 -17.07 -19.48
C TYR A 175 -16.59 -16.82 -20.99
N HIS A 176 -15.94 -15.72 -21.41
CA HIS A 176 -15.88 -15.29 -22.81
C HIS A 176 -17.25 -15.02 -23.47
N HIS A 177 -18.32 -14.83 -22.68
CA HIS A 177 -19.67 -14.47 -23.13
C HIS A 177 -19.75 -12.97 -23.47
N TYR A 178 -18.89 -12.51 -24.38
CA TYR A 178 -18.62 -11.10 -24.65
C TYR A 178 -19.84 -10.28 -25.09
N ASP A 179 -20.80 -10.87 -25.79
CA ASP A 179 -22.05 -10.18 -26.15
C ASP A 179 -22.97 -9.93 -24.95
N ARG A 180 -22.98 -10.85 -23.97
CA ARG A 180 -23.74 -10.66 -22.72
C ARG A 180 -23.06 -9.62 -21.85
N ALA A 181 -21.73 -9.73 -21.69
CA ALA A 181 -20.93 -8.75 -20.98
C ALA A 181 -21.09 -7.34 -21.56
N SER A 182 -21.00 -7.19 -22.88
CA SER A 182 -21.10 -5.89 -23.56
C SER A 182 -22.43 -5.18 -23.30
N ARG A 183 -23.55 -5.90 -23.19
CA ARG A 183 -24.86 -5.31 -22.86
C ARG A 183 -24.94 -4.85 -21.40
N LEU A 184 -24.35 -5.62 -20.47
CA LEU A 184 -24.27 -5.25 -19.06
C LEU A 184 -23.39 -4.01 -18.87
N LEU A 185 -22.22 -3.97 -19.53
CA LEU A 185 -21.32 -2.81 -19.53
C LEU A 185 -21.95 -1.56 -20.12
N THR A 186 -22.71 -1.67 -21.22
CA THR A 186 -23.47 -0.52 -21.75
C THR A 186 -24.41 0.04 -20.68
N ARG A 187 -25.08 -0.80 -19.88
CA ARG A 187 -25.94 -0.28 -18.79
C ARG A 187 -25.14 0.31 -17.63
N CYS A 188 -23.94 -0.18 -17.32
CA CYS A 188 -23.04 0.48 -16.38
C CYS A 188 -22.62 1.87 -16.88
N GLU A 189 -22.19 1.98 -18.14
CA GLU A 189 -21.70 3.22 -18.77
C GLU A 189 -22.78 4.31 -18.90
N TRP A 190 -24.05 3.92 -19.07
CA TRP A 190 -25.18 4.86 -19.12
C TRP A 190 -25.63 5.36 -17.74
N ILE A 191 -25.09 4.83 -16.64
CA ILE A 191 -25.45 5.18 -15.25
C ILE A 191 -24.24 5.77 -14.49
N ALA A 192 -23.02 5.30 -14.75
CA ALA A 192 -21.81 5.68 -14.03
C ALA A 192 -21.14 6.95 -14.62
N SER A 193 -21.10 8.03 -13.84
CA SER A 193 -20.33 9.25 -14.19
C SER A 193 -18.96 9.32 -13.50
N ASP A 194 -17.99 9.80 -14.27
CA ASP A 194 -16.65 10.26 -13.87
C ASP A 194 -16.64 11.36 -12.78
N ARG A 195 -17.75 12.09 -12.60
CA ARG A 195 -17.83 13.29 -11.73
C ARG A 195 -18.72 13.12 -10.50
N SER A 196 -19.39 11.97 -10.36
CA SER A 196 -20.35 11.71 -9.30
C SER A 196 -19.67 11.08 -8.07
N ASN A 197 -20.31 10.12 -7.40
CA ASN A 197 -19.82 9.52 -6.16
C ASN A 197 -18.71 8.47 -6.39
N ALA A 198 -17.99 8.10 -5.34
CA ALA A 198 -16.90 7.12 -5.42
C ALA A 198 -17.29 5.74 -6.02
N VAL A 199 -18.51 5.24 -5.77
CA VAL A 199 -18.98 3.96 -6.38
C VAL A 199 -19.05 4.10 -7.89
N GLN A 200 -19.69 5.16 -8.38
CA GLN A 200 -19.86 5.40 -9.81
C GLN A 200 -18.53 5.64 -10.52
N ARG A 201 -17.60 6.39 -9.91
CA ARG A 201 -16.25 6.58 -10.46
C ARG A 201 -15.46 5.27 -10.53
N VAL A 202 -15.53 4.43 -9.49
CA VAL A 202 -14.92 3.08 -9.50
C VAL A 202 -15.55 2.19 -10.57
N VAL A 203 -16.89 2.11 -10.65
CA VAL A 203 -17.57 1.28 -11.65
C VAL A 203 -17.26 1.76 -13.07
N HIS A 204 -17.14 3.06 -13.31
CA HIS A 204 -16.71 3.61 -14.60
C HIS A 204 -15.34 3.07 -15.01
N CYS A 205 -14.31 3.20 -14.16
CA CYS A 205 -12.97 2.70 -14.47
C CYS A 205 -12.90 1.17 -14.64
N PHE A 206 -13.70 0.40 -13.88
CA PHE A 206 -13.80 -1.05 -14.09
C PHE A 206 -14.56 -1.42 -15.37
N ALA A 207 -15.61 -0.69 -15.74
CA ALA A 207 -16.34 -0.92 -16.99
C ALA A 207 -15.43 -0.65 -18.21
N GLU A 208 -14.69 0.47 -18.20
CA GLU A 208 -13.65 0.79 -19.18
C GLU A 208 -12.59 -0.34 -19.31
N ALA A 209 -12.13 -0.89 -18.19
CA ALA A 209 -11.14 -1.96 -18.20
C ALA A 209 -11.73 -3.31 -18.67
N LEU A 210 -13.00 -3.58 -18.40
CA LEU A 210 -13.71 -4.75 -18.92
C LEU A 210 -13.97 -4.62 -20.43
N ARG A 211 -14.24 -3.42 -20.95
CA ARG A 211 -14.32 -3.15 -22.41
C ARG A 211 -13.01 -3.49 -23.10
N GLU A 212 -11.89 -2.93 -22.63
CA GLU A 212 -10.58 -3.21 -23.22
C GLU A 212 -10.26 -4.72 -23.19
N ARG A 213 -10.63 -5.42 -22.11
CA ARG A 213 -10.48 -6.88 -22.02
C ARG A 213 -11.33 -7.64 -23.07
N ILE A 214 -12.56 -7.20 -23.32
CA ILE A 214 -13.45 -7.79 -24.34
C ILE A 214 -12.85 -7.60 -25.72
N ASP A 215 -12.45 -6.38 -26.08
CA ASP A 215 -11.93 -6.09 -27.42
C ASP A 215 -10.61 -6.85 -27.69
N ARG A 216 -9.69 -6.89 -26.71
CA ARG A 216 -8.50 -7.76 -26.77
C ARG A 216 -8.86 -9.24 -26.92
N GLY A 217 -9.86 -9.72 -26.17
CA GLY A 217 -10.37 -11.09 -26.26
C GLY A 217 -11.05 -11.44 -27.58
N LEU A 218 -11.54 -10.45 -28.32
CA LEU A 218 -12.10 -10.56 -29.67
C LEU A 218 -11.06 -10.36 -30.77
N GLY A 219 -9.77 -10.19 -30.44
CA GLY A 219 -8.72 -9.88 -31.40
C GLY A 219 -8.83 -8.48 -32.03
N ARG A 220 -9.68 -7.61 -31.48
CA ARG A 220 -9.83 -6.21 -31.91
C ARG A 220 -8.66 -5.41 -31.37
N LEU A 221 -7.60 -5.33 -32.17
CA LEU A 221 -6.44 -4.49 -31.87
C LEU A 221 -6.90 -3.03 -31.71
N PHE A 222 -6.56 -2.43 -30.56
CA PHE A 222 -6.57 -0.98 -30.42
C PHE A 222 -5.48 -0.41 -31.34
N LEU A 223 -5.88 0.02 -32.54
CA LEU A 223 -5.06 0.85 -33.44
C LEU A 223 -4.96 2.28 -32.86
N GLY A 224 -4.22 2.37 -31.76
CA GLY A 224 -4.04 3.59 -30.97
C GLY A 224 -5.13 3.81 -29.93
N ILE A 225 -4.72 3.82 -28.66
CA ILE A 225 -5.02 5.02 -27.86
C ILE A 225 -4.24 6.14 -28.54
N PRO A 226 -4.83 7.33 -28.83
CA PRO A 226 -4.07 8.44 -29.40
C PRO A 226 -2.85 8.79 -28.54
N GLU A 227 -1.76 9.24 -29.17
CA GLU A 227 -0.48 9.59 -28.51
C GLU A 227 -0.58 10.75 -27.50
N VAL A 228 -1.79 11.29 -27.30
CA VAL A 228 -2.20 12.22 -26.25
C VAL A 228 -1.95 11.65 -24.83
N TYR A 229 -1.98 10.32 -24.64
CA TYR A 229 -1.80 9.69 -23.32
C TYR A 229 -0.84 8.47 -23.34
N GLY A 230 0.44 8.72 -23.60
CA GLY A 230 1.54 7.80 -23.24
C GLY A 230 1.89 6.76 -24.31
N SER A 231 3.09 6.89 -24.88
CA SER A 231 3.68 5.94 -25.84
C SER A 231 3.87 4.54 -25.22
N SER A 232 4.08 3.48 -26.02
CA SER A 232 4.40 2.14 -25.50
C SER A 232 5.76 2.06 -24.79
N ALA A 233 6.65 3.04 -24.95
CA ALA A 233 7.81 3.24 -24.09
C ALA A 233 7.43 3.67 -22.64
N SER A 234 6.20 4.14 -22.43
CA SER A 234 5.67 4.76 -21.22
C SER A 234 5.01 3.77 -20.25
N ALA A 235 5.26 2.46 -20.39
CA ALA A 235 5.20 1.54 -19.25
C ALA A 235 6.22 1.93 -18.14
N SER A 236 7.23 2.73 -18.51
CA SER A 236 8.05 3.51 -17.58
C SER A 236 7.22 4.55 -16.82
N SER A 237 6.50 5.40 -17.55
CA SER A 237 5.61 6.49 -17.10
C SER A 237 4.38 6.10 -16.25
N ILE A 238 4.29 4.85 -15.78
CA ILE A 238 3.54 4.59 -14.54
C ILE A 238 4.25 5.27 -13.33
N SER A 239 5.49 5.78 -13.52
CA SER A 239 6.16 6.76 -12.65
C SER A 239 5.67 8.21 -12.76
N ASN A 240 4.84 8.59 -13.74
CA ASN A 240 4.46 10.01 -13.99
C ASN A 240 3.64 10.68 -12.86
N GLY A 241 3.37 9.99 -11.75
CA GLY A 241 2.85 10.60 -10.53
C GLY A 241 3.91 11.35 -9.69
N PHE A 242 5.20 11.31 -10.05
CA PHE A 242 6.27 11.42 -9.04
C PHE A 242 7.33 12.51 -9.18
N GLY A 243 7.26 13.36 -10.20
CA GLY A 243 7.74 14.74 -10.06
C GLY A 243 6.94 15.51 -8.99
N MET A 244 7.37 16.71 -8.63
CA MET A 244 6.58 17.62 -7.78
C MET A 244 5.41 18.25 -8.56
N ASN A 245 4.49 17.42 -9.07
CA ASN A 245 3.19 17.92 -9.53
C ASN A 245 2.30 18.26 -8.31
N LEU A 246 1.40 19.23 -8.47
CA LEU A 246 0.55 19.70 -7.38
C LEU A 246 -0.35 18.59 -6.82
N SER A 247 -0.79 17.67 -7.67
CA SER A 247 -1.68 16.57 -7.28
C SER A 247 -1.05 15.63 -6.26
N SER A 248 0.22 15.26 -6.43
CA SER A 248 0.95 14.42 -5.47
C SER A 248 1.32 15.16 -4.18
N ILE A 249 1.48 16.48 -4.24
CA ILE A 249 1.61 17.32 -3.02
C ILE A 249 0.28 17.33 -2.26
N CYS A 250 -0.85 17.55 -2.93
CA CYS A 250 -2.17 17.52 -2.31
C CYS A 250 -2.54 16.12 -1.77
N LEU A 251 -2.20 15.05 -2.49
CA LEU A 251 -2.34 13.67 -2.00
C LEU A 251 -1.57 13.46 -0.68
N HIS A 252 -0.32 13.93 -0.62
CA HIS A 252 0.52 13.82 0.56
C HIS A 252 0.04 14.69 1.73
N GLN A 253 -0.58 15.84 1.46
CA GLN A 253 -1.11 16.76 2.47
C GLN A 253 -2.51 16.39 2.98
N GLN A 254 -3.36 15.78 2.15
CA GLN A 254 -4.77 15.53 2.45
C GLN A 254 -5.07 14.06 2.82
N VAL A 255 -4.22 13.10 2.41
CA VAL A 255 -4.43 11.67 2.62
C VAL A 255 -3.29 11.07 3.48
N PRO A 256 -3.60 10.48 4.66
CA PRO A 256 -2.58 10.16 5.67
C PRO A 256 -1.55 9.11 5.27
N PHE A 257 -1.92 8.16 4.41
CA PHE A 257 -1.18 6.91 4.23
C PHE A 257 0.30 7.13 3.87
N SER A 258 0.59 8.10 3.00
CA SER A 258 1.97 8.37 2.57
C SER A 258 2.85 8.93 3.70
N GLN A 259 2.32 9.82 4.54
CA GLN A 259 3.04 10.35 5.70
C GLN A 259 3.29 9.26 6.75
N VAL A 260 2.30 8.40 7.01
CA VAL A 260 2.43 7.29 7.96
C VAL A 260 3.56 6.35 7.55
N LEU A 261 3.51 5.84 6.31
CA LEU A 261 4.52 4.90 5.80
C LEU A 261 5.93 5.52 5.82
N GLN A 262 6.07 6.81 5.50
CA GLN A 262 7.35 7.51 5.48
C GLN A 262 7.89 7.79 6.89
N LEU A 263 7.07 8.32 7.80
CA LEU A 263 7.52 8.72 9.14
C LEU A 263 7.75 7.51 10.06
N THR A 264 6.97 6.44 9.92
CA THR A 264 7.26 5.17 10.61
C THR A 264 8.49 4.49 10.04
N ALA A 265 8.76 4.60 8.73
CA ALA A 265 10.02 4.15 8.15
C ALA A 265 11.23 4.94 8.67
N VAL A 266 11.15 6.28 8.73
CA VAL A 266 12.19 7.14 9.31
C VAL A 266 12.47 6.76 10.76
N GLN A 267 11.44 6.61 11.59
CA GLN A 267 11.59 6.20 12.99
C GLN A 267 12.28 4.83 13.10
N ALA A 268 11.87 3.84 12.31
CA ALA A 268 12.46 2.50 12.34
C ALA A 268 13.90 2.46 11.80
N ILE A 269 14.27 3.33 10.85
CA ILE A 269 15.66 3.54 10.42
C ILE A 269 16.48 4.10 11.58
N VAL A 270 16.04 5.20 12.17
CA VAL A 270 16.71 5.89 13.29
C VAL A 270 16.94 4.94 14.47
N GLU A 271 15.96 4.11 14.83
CA GLU A 271 16.06 3.11 15.91
C GLU A 271 17.04 1.96 15.60
N ASN A 272 17.40 1.72 14.33
CA ASN A 272 18.15 0.53 13.93
C ASN A 272 19.52 0.78 13.28
N VAL A 273 19.89 2.03 12.97
CA VAL A 273 21.24 2.40 12.52
C VAL A 273 22.27 2.39 13.65
N GLY A 274 21.83 2.41 14.91
CA GLY A 274 22.69 2.28 16.09
C GLY A 274 23.74 3.39 16.18
N SER A 275 24.99 3.03 16.49
CA SER A 275 26.11 3.97 16.61
C SER A 275 26.79 4.33 15.28
N ALA A 276 26.07 4.27 14.16
CA ALA A 276 26.63 4.61 12.85
C ALA A 276 26.96 6.10 12.75
N ARG A 277 28.20 6.43 12.36
CA ARG A 277 28.62 7.82 12.11
C ARG A 277 28.29 8.28 10.68
N LYS A 278 28.31 7.37 9.71
CA LYS A 278 27.87 7.64 8.34
C LYS A 278 26.74 6.71 7.95
N LEU A 279 25.72 7.27 7.31
CA LEU A 279 24.54 6.55 6.85
C LEU A 279 24.43 6.67 5.33
N HIS A 280 24.40 5.55 4.63
CA HIS A 280 24.21 5.50 3.18
C HIS A 280 22.83 4.92 2.84
N CYS A 281 21.90 5.80 2.51
CA CYS A 281 20.55 5.44 2.08
C CYS A 281 20.51 5.28 0.56
N ILE A 282 20.27 4.06 0.10
CA ILE A 282 20.08 3.71 -1.30
C ILE A 282 18.57 3.64 -1.56
N ASP A 283 18.05 4.59 -2.32
CA ASP A 283 16.64 4.67 -2.68
C ASP A 283 16.42 4.13 -4.09
N LEU A 284 15.56 3.12 -4.23
CA LEU A 284 15.27 2.51 -5.53
C LEU A 284 14.15 3.25 -6.31
N GLU A 285 13.45 4.21 -5.68
CA GLU A 285 12.30 4.92 -6.25
C GLU A 285 12.12 6.28 -5.53
N ILE A 286 13.08 7.19 -5.73
CA ILE A 286 13.24 8.39 -4.87
C ILE A 286 12.13 9.44 -5.01
N ARG A 287 11.62 9.65 -6.23
CA ARG A 287 10.52 10.59 -6.50
C ARG A 287 10.88 12.00 -6.02
N SER A 288 10.07 12.59 -5.12
CA SER A 288 10.34 13.90 -4.50
C SER A 288 11.42 13.90 -3.42
N GLY A 289 11.84 12.74 -2.92
CA GLY A 289 12.84 12.60 -1.85
C GLY A 289 12.38 13.02 -0.45
N VAL A 290 11.10 13.32 -0.22
CA VAL A 290 10.58 13.88 1.06
C VAL A 290 10.83 13.00 2.30
N VAL A 291 10.97 11.68 2.15
CA VAL A 291 11.38 10.79 3.25
C VAL A 291 12.79 11.12 3.76
N TRP A 292 13.67 11.64 2.91
CA TRP A 292 15.04 12.01 3.26
C TRP A 292 15.14 13.37 3.96
N THR A 293 14.24 14.32 3.69
CA THR A 293 14.17 15.56 4.49
C THR A 293 13.70 15.26 5.90
N ALA A 294 12.69 14.39 6.06
CA ALA A 294 12.24 13.91 7.37
C ALA A 294 13.34 13.14 8.12
N LEU A 295 14.11 12.27 7.43
CA LEU A 295 15.25 11.58 8.04
C LEU A 295 16.34 12.57 8.49
N MET A 296 16.70 13.56 7.66
CA MET A 296 17.68 14.57 8.03
C MET A 296 17.26 15.36 9.29
N GLN A 297 15.97 15.70 9.43
CA GLN A 297 15.46 16.34 10.65
C GLN A 297 15.60 15.42 11.88
N ALA A 298 15.22 14.15 11.77
CA ALA A 298 15.30 13.20 12.89
C ALA A 298 16.75 12.91 13.31
N LEU A 299 17.68 12.81 12.35
CA LEU A 299 19.11 12.64 12.65
C LEU A 299 19.73 13.89 13.25
N SER A 300 19.40 15.08 12.73
CA SER A 300 19.85 16.38 13.26
C SER A 300 19.38 16.62 14.69
N ALA A 301 18.12 16.27 15.01
CA ALA A 301 17.59 16.35 16.37
C ALA A 301 18.38 15.45 17.34
N ASN A 302 18.69 14.22 16.94
CA ASN A 302 19.42 13.26 17.79
C ASN A 302 20.90 13.61 17.98
N GLN A 303 21.55 14.33 17.04
CA GLN A 303 22.93 14.80 17.21
C GLN A 303 23.11 15.67 18.45
N ALA A 304 22.07 16.41 18.88
CA ALA A 304 22.12 17.30 20.03
C ALA A 304 22.36 16.57 21.36
N ASP A 305 22.00 15.29 21.46
CA ASP A 305 22.15 14.47 22.67
C ASP A 305 23.55 13.79 22.79
N GLY A 306 24.54 14.25 22.01
CA GLY A 306 25.95 13.90 22.18
C GLY A 306 26.47 12.73 21.33
N GLY A 307 25.66 12.19 20.43
CA GLY A 307 26.11 11.16 19.49
C GLY A 307 25.06 10.82 18.42
N GLY A 308 25.52 10.45 17.23
CA GLY A 308 24.64 10.06 16.12
C GLY A 308 25.34 10.00 14.77
N VAL A 309 24.53 9.90 13.72
CA VAL A 309 24.97 10.00 12.31
C VAL A 309 25.45 11.42 12.06
N GLU A 310 26.72 11.56 11.72
CA GLU A 310 27.39 12.82 11.40
C GLU A 310 27.23 13.20 9.92
N HIS A 311 26.99 12.23 9.03
CA HIS A 311 26.81 12.45 7.59
C HIS A 311 25.79 11.49 6.95
N LEU A 312 24.87 12.03 6.16
CA LEU A 312 23.93 11.26 5.34
C LEU A 312 24.34 11.29 3.86
N ARG A 313 24.53 10.12 3.27
CA ARG A 313 24.62 9.94 1.82
C ARG A 313 23.33 9.35 1.30
N VAL A 314 22.66 10.02 0.36
CA VAL A 314 21.53 9.45 -0.39
C VAL A 314 22.01 9.08 -1.79
N THR A 315 21.61 7.91 -2.28
CA THR A 315 21.86 7.48 -3.66
C THR A 315 20.56 7.02 -4.28
N ALA A 316 20.08 7.78 -5.26
CA ALA A 316 18.90 7.43 -6.03
C ALA A 316 19.27 6.47 -7.18
N VAL A 317 18.54 5.37 -7.33
CA VAL A 317 18.53 4.61 -8.58
C VAL A 317 17.45 5.17 -9.48
N VAL A 318 17.82 5.55 -10.71
CA VAL A 318 16.92 6.25 -11.66
C VAL A 318 17.19 5.79 -13.09
N ARG A 319 16.17 5.73 -13.95
CA ARG A 319 16.36 5.41 -15.37
C ARG A 319 16.97 6.60 -16.11
N ILE A 320 17.79 6.34 -17.14
CA ILE A 320 18.43 7.41 -17.94
C ILE A 320 17.41 8.42 -18.50
N SER A 321 16.17 7.98 -18.79
CA SER A 321 15.04 8.81 -19.21
C SER A 321 14.59 9.87 -18.18
N GLU A 322 14.77 9.61 -16.89
CA GLU A 322 14.21 10.41 -15.78
C GLU A 322 15.26 11.34 -15.14
N ARG A 323 16.45 11.46 -15.75
CA ARG A 323 17.61 12.20 -15.23
C ARG A 323 17.33 13.63 -14.75
N PHE A 324 16.43 14.35 -15.43
CA PHE A 324 16.15 15.75 -15.12
C PHE A 324 15.34 15.93 -13.84
N GLU A 325 14.45 14.97 -13.52
CA GLU A 325 13.59 15.04 -12.33
C GLU A 325 14.39 14.76 -11.05
N VAL A 326 15.35 13.82 -11.13
CA VAL A 326 16.24 13.50 -10.02
C VAL A 326 17.28 14.59 -9.76
N ASP A 327 17.78 15.28 -10.79
CA ASP A 327 18.69 16.43 -10.61
C ASP A 327 18.05 17.52 -9.73
N ASP A 328 16.76 17.82 -9.95
CA ASP A 328 16.02 18.79 -9.14
C ASP A 328 15.68 18.26 -7.74
N THR A 329 15.42 16.95 -7.58
CA THR A 329 15.29 16.35 -6.24
C THR A 329 16.62 16.43 -5.47
N GLY A 330 17.76 16.17 -6.12
CA GLY A 330 19.08 16.34 -5.52
C GLY A 330 19.31 17.76 -5.00
N LYS A 331 19.15 18.77 -5.87
CA LYS A 331 19.27 20.19 -5.50
C LYS A 331 18.36 20.58 -4.33
N ARG A 332 17.12 20.08 -4.29
CA ARG A 332 16.18 20.31 -3.19
C ARG A 332 16.70 19.71 -1.88
N LEU A 333 17.17 18.47 -1.88
CA LEU A 333 17.72 17.80 -0.70
C LEU A 333 19.00 18.49 -0.20
N GLU A 334 19.91 18.89 -1.09
CA GLU A 334 21.12 19.63 -0.75
C GLU A 334 20.84 21.04 -0.24
N SER A 335 19.78 21.70 -0.73
CA SER A 335 19.32 22.99 -0.20
C SER A 335 18.71 22.84 1.19
N PHE A 336 17.92 21.79 1.41
CA PHE A 336 17.32 21.48 2.70
C PHE A 336 18.39 21.16 3.75
N ALA A 337 19.34 20.27 3.43
CA ALA A 337 20.45 19.91 4.31
C ALA A 337 21.25 21.13 4.78
N ARG A 338 21.58 22.05 3.85
CA ARG A 338 22.24 23.33 4.17
C ARG A 338 21.41 24.22 5.09
N SER A 339 20.09 24.28 4.89
CA SER A 339 19.21 25.12 5.72
C SER A 339 19.12 24.68 7.18
N ILE A 340 19.41 23.41 7.48
CA ILE A 340 19.51 22.86 8.85
C ILE A 340 20.96 22.58 9.29
N ASN A 341 21.95 23.01 8.50
CA ASN A 341 23.38 22.77 8.74
C ASN A 341 23.78 21.28 8.96
N PHE A 342 23.11 20.35 8.27
CA PHE A 342 23.36 18.91 8.40
C PHE A 342 24.25 18.39 7.26
N PRO A 343 25.36 17.68 7.53
CA PRO A 343 26.23 17.15 6.47
C PRO A 343 25.54 16.09 5.60
N PHE A 344 25.51 16.36 4.29
CA PHE A 344 24.75 15.60 3.32
C PHE A 344 25.52 15.45 2.01
N SER A 345 25.22 14.38 1.26
CA SER A 345 25.71 14.17 -0.10
C SER A 345 24.67 13.42 -0.93
N PHE A 346 24.48 13.84 -2.19
CA PHE A 346 23.57 13.21 -3.12
C PHE A 346 24.32 12.54 -4.29
N HIS A 347 23.86 11.37 -4.69
CA HIS A 347 24.35 10.67 -5.88
C HIS A 347 23.21 10.03 -6.66
N VAL A 348 23.45 9.78 -7.94
CA VAL A 348 22.53 9.06 -8.83
C VAL A 348 23.25 7.87 -9.44
N VAL A 349 22.62 6.68 -9.39
CA VAL A 349 23.00 5.48 -10.12
C VAL A 349 22.01 5.30 -11.26
N TYR A 350 22.46 5.59 -12.48
CA TYR A 350 21.63 5.45 -13.67
C TYR A 350 21.54 3.99 -14.14
N VAL A 351 20.32 3.50 -14.35
CA VAL A 351 20.04 2.24 -15.07
C VAL A 351 19.51 2.55 -16.47
N ALA A 352 19.88 1.73 -17.46
CA ALA A 352 19.49 1.94 -18.85
C ALA A 352 17.98 1.77 -19.04
N GLU A 353 17.44 0.63 -18.58
CA GLU A 353 16.01 0.33 -18.63
C GLU A 353 15.47 -0.20 -17.30
N ASN A 354 16.22 -1.05 -16.59
CA ASN A 354 15.67 -1.90 -15.53
C ASN A 354 16.55 -1.96 -14.27
N LEU A 355 15.93 -2.15 -13.12
CA LEU A 355 16.63 -2.39 -11.83
C LEU A 355 17.44 -3.71 -11.81
N SER A 356 17.24 -4.60 -12.79
CA SER A 356 18.11 -5.77 -12.99
C SER A 356 19.51 -5.42 -13.44
N ASP A 357 19.70 -4.21 -13.97
CA ASP A 357 20.91 -3.77 -14.67
C ASP A 357 21.89 -3.11 -13.67
N LEU A 358 21.48 -2.99 -12.40
CA LEU A 358 22.29 -2.55 -11.27
C LEU A 358 23.50 -3.46 -11.04
N ARG A 359 24.61 -2.83 -10.67
CA ARG A 359 25.84 -3.50 -10.23
C ARG A 359 26.31 -2.92 -8.90
N GLU A 360 27.00 -3.76 -8.12
CA GLU A 360 27.47 -3.44 -6.78
C GLU A 360 28.52 -2.31 -6.77
N ASP A 361 29.37 -2.25 -7.81
CA ASP A 361 30.42 -1.23 -7.96
C ASP A 361 29.89 0.20 -8.16
N ALA A 362 28.64 0.35 -8.63
CA ALA A 362 28.04 1.65 -8.89
C ALA A 362 27.77 2.46 -7.61
N PHE A 363 27.52 1.79 -6.48
CA PHE A 363 27.11 2.45 -5.22
C PHE A 363 28.29 2.99 -4.40
N ARG A 364 29.51 2.44 -4.62
CA ARG A 364 30.76 2.87 -3.98
C ARG A 364 30.65 3.00 -2.46
N ILE A 365 30.21 1.95 -1.78
CA ILE A 365 30.03 1.92 -0.32
C ILE A 365 31.38 2.07 0.40
N GLY A 366 31.44 2.96 1.40
CA GLY A 366 32.59 3.16 2.27
C GLY A 366 32.63 2.17 3.42
N PHE A 367 33.83 1.78 3.86
CA PHE A 367 34.04 0.80 4.93
C PHE A 367 33.47 1.21 6.30
N ASP A 368 33.17 2.50 6.49
CA ASP A 368 32.63 3.08 7.73
C ASP A 368 31.16 3.54 7.61
N GLU A 369 30.47 3.22 6.52
CA GLU A 369 29.06 3.51 6.31
C GLU A 369 28.15 2.35 6.75
N SER A 370 27.05 2.67 7.44
CA SER A 370 25.90 1.75 7.52
C SER A 370 25.01 1.97 6.32
N VAL A 371 24.68 0.91 5.58
CA VAL A 371 23.86 0.98 4.37
C VAL A 371 22.39 0.64 4.69
N VAL A 372 21.46 1.44 4.17
CA VAL A 372 20.02 1.23 4.24
C VAL A 372 19.46 1.22 2.83
N VAL A 373 18.74 0.16 2.45
CA VAL A 373 18.07 0.08 1.14
C VAL A 373 16.58 0.38 1.31
N PHE A 374 16.05 1.33 0.55
CA PHE A 374 14.66 1.78 0.62
C PHE A 374 13.91 1.39 -0.66
N CYS A 375 12.79 0.67 -0.47
CA CYS A 375 12.04 -0.01 -1.54
C CYS A 375 10.55 0.30 -1.40
N SER A 376 10.11 1.45 -1.89
CA SER A 376 8.72 1.90 -1.73
C SER A 376 7.93 1.84 -3.05
N PHE A 377 7.06 0.83 -3.15
CA PHE A 377 6.21 0.50 -4.31
C PHE A 377 6.96 0.06 -5.57
N VAL A 378 8.20 -0.38 -5.41
CA VAL A 378 9.13 -0.67 -6.51
C VAL A 378 9.25 -2.17 -6.81
N LEU A 379 9.16 -3.05 -5.80
CA LEU A 379 9.40 -4.49 -5.99
C LEU A 379 8.23 -5.15 -6.71
N ARG A 380 7.01 -4.66 -6.46
CA ARG A 380 5.78 -5.02 -7.21
C ARG A 380 5.96 -4.97 -8.73
N THR A 381 6.74 -4.01 -9.26
CA THR A 381 6.97 -3.85 -10.71
C THR A 381 7.74 -5.02 -11.34
N LEU A 382 8.50 -5.76 -10.52
CA LEU A 382 9.33 -6.88 -10.95
C LEU A 382 8.65 -8.25 -10.77
N LEU A 383 7.44 -8.31 -10.20
CA LEU A 383 6.68 -9.56 -10.03
C LEU A 383 6.30 -10.22 -11.37
N ALA A 384 6.25 -9.45 -12.47
CA ALA A 384 6.09 -9.99 -13.82
C ALA A 384 7.37 -10.64 -14.39
N ARG A 385 8.53 -10.43 -13.73
CA ARG A 385 9.87 -10.79 -14.23
C ARG A 385 10.73 -11.35 -13.08
N PRO A 386 10.38 -12.53 -12.51
CA PRO A 386 10.96 -13.03 -11.26
C PRO A 386 12.49 -13.10 -11.26
N HIS A 387 13.13 -13.48 -12.37
CA HIS A 387 14.61 -13.49 -12.47
C HIS A 387 15.25 -12.10 -12.31
N ARG A 388 14.56 -11.02 -12.69
CA ARG A 388 15.02 -9.64 -12.46
C ARG A 388 14.89 -9.24 -10.99
N LEU A 389 13.80 -9.61 -10.33
CA LEU A 389 13.62 -9.43 -8.89
C LEU A 389 14.68 -10.23 -8.10
N GLU A 390 14.97 -11.46 -8.49
CA GLU A 390 16.02 -12.28 -7.87
C GLU A 390 17.43 -11.74 -8.12
N ASN A 391 17.69 -11.11 -9.28
CA ASN A 391 18.96 -10.40 -9.49
C ASN A 391 19.08 -9.16 -8.60
N LEU A 392 18.01 -8.35 -8.50
CA LEU A 392 17.96 -7.19 -7.63
C LEU A 392 18.23 -7.58 -6.17
N MET A 393 17.58 -8.64 -5.66
CA MET A 393 17.82 -9.13 -4.30
C MET A 393 19.24 -9.68 -4.08
N ARG A 394 19.89 -10.23 -5.13
CA ARG A 394 21.30 -10.64 -5.07
C ARG A 394 22.22 -9.43 -4.93
N VAL A 395 22.03 -8.41 -5.76
CA VAL A 395 22.77 -7.14 -5.66
C VAL A 395 22.57 -6.52 -4.28
N ILE A 396 21.32 -6.34 -3.84
CA ILE A 396 20.98 -5.80 -2.50
C ILE A 396 21.67 -6.59 -1.38
N LYS A 397 21.69 -7.93 -1.44
CA LYS A 397 22.39 -8.75 -0.44
C LYS A 397 23.90 -8.46 -0.42
N ASN A 398 24.52 -8.32 -1.58
CA ASN A 398 25.95 -8.09 -1.73
C ASN A 398 26.38 -6.64 -1.38
N LEU A 399 25.44 -5.70 -1.31
CA LEU A 399 25.66 -4.38 -0.67
C LEU A 399 25.74 -4.48 0.87
N HIS A 400 25.55 -5.67 1.46
CA HIS A 400 25.63 -5.96 2.90
C HIS A 400 24.82 -5.01 3.82
N PRO A 401 23.57 -4.63 3.48
CA PRO A 401 22.88 -3.54 4.15
C PRO A 401 22.54 -3.87 5.62
N THR A 402 22.69 -2.85 6.47
CA THR A 402 22.27 -2.83 7.87
C THR A 402 20.73 -2.94 7.98
N LEU A 403 20.00 -2.40 7.00
CA LEU A 403 18.54 -2.47 6.88
C LEU A 403 18.08 -2.51 5.42
N MET A 404 16.95 -3.19 5.18
CA MET A 404 16.12 -2.99 4.00
C MET A 404 14.70 -2.64 4.44
N VAL A 405 14.16 -1.53 3.95
CA VAL A 405 12.82 -1.02 4.28
C VAL A 405 11.93 -1.15 3.05
N VAL A 406 10.77 -1.77 3.20
CA VAL A 406 9.87 -2.11 2.10
C VAL A 406 8.48 -1.56 2.37
N SER A 407 7.97 -0.70 1.48
CA SER A 407 6.57 -0.28 1.46
C SER A 407 5.90 -0.85 0.21
N GLU A 408 4.78 -1.57 0.36
CA GLU A 408 4.07 -2.16 -0.78
C GLU A 408 2.53 -2.04 -0.63
N ALA A 409 1.81 -2.32 -1.72
CA ALA A 409 0.35 -2.25 -1.75
C ALA A 409 -0.27 -3.58 -1.30
N GLU A 410 -1.12 -3.53 -0.27
CA GLU A 410 -1.55 -4.71 0.50
C GLU A 410 -2.75 -5.43 -0.14
N ALA A 411 -2.53 -6.01 -1.32
CA ALA A 411 -3.60 -6.62 -2.15
C ALA A 411 -3.09 -7.77 -3.03
N ASN A 412 -3.94 -8.74 -3.36
CA ASN A 412 -3.57 -9.90 -4.18
C ASN A 412 -3.95 -9.71 -5.67
N HIS A 413 -3.36 -8.69 -6.31
CA HIS A 413 -3.57 -8.41 -7.74
C HIS A 413 -2.72 -9.29 -8.68
N ASN A 414 -2.05 -10.34 -8.18
CA ASN A 414 -1.20 -11.22 -9.00
C ASN A 414 -1.86 -12.55 -9.39
N SER A 415 -3.09 -12.84 -8.94
CA SER A 415 -3.78 -14.11 -9.27
C SER A 415 -3.83 -14.38 -10.78
N PRO A 416 -3.53 -15.62 -11.25
CA PRO A 416 -3.71 -16.00 -12.65
C PRO A 416 -5.19 -16.06 -13.03
N VAL A 417 -6.08 -16.27 -12.06
CA VAL A 417 -7.53 -16.30 -12.28
C VAL A 417 -8.04 -14.87 -12.43
N PHE A 418 -8.63 -14.57 -13.58
CA PHE A 418 -9.19 -13.26 -13.90
C PHE A 418 -10.28 -12.82 -12.91
N VAL A 419 -11.32 -13.63 -12.66
CA VAL A 419 -12.46 -13.22 -11.81
C VAL A 419 -12.02 -12.98 -10.36
N THR A 420 -11.16 -13.85 -9.80
CA THR A 420 -10.53 -13.64 -8.48
C THR A 420 -9.74 -12.33 -8.43
N ARG A 421 -8.94 -12.04 -9.46
CA ARG A 421 -8.12 -10.82 -9.54
C ARG A 421 -8.97 -9.55 -9.72
N PHE A 422 -10.08 -9.64 -10.46
CA PHE A 422 -11.09 -8.60 -10.58
C PHE A 422 -11.74 -8.30 -9.22
N ILE A 423 -12.11 -9.33 -8.45
CA ILE A 423 -12.70 -9.16 -7.11
C ILE A 423 -11.72 -8.48 -6.16
N GLU A 424 -10.49 -9.01 -6.00
CA GLU A 424 -9.46 -8.39 -5.13
C GLU A 424 -9.21 -6.91 -5.52
N ALA A 425 -9.12 -6.63 -6.82
CA ALA A 425 -8.96 -5.26 -7.32
C ALA A 425 -10.17 -4.37 -7.02
N LEU A 426 -11.40 -4.86 -7.22
CA LEU A 426 -12.61 -4.08 -6.97
C LEU A 426 -12.69 -3.65 -5.52
N PHE A 427 -12.50 -4.57 -4.57
CA PHE A 427 -12.50 -4.25 -3.14
C PHE A 427 -11.36 -3.28 -2.74
N TYR A 428 -10.15 -3.46 -3.28
CA TYR A 428 -9.02 -2.57 -3.02
C TYR A 428 -9.24 -1.14 -3.55
N TYR A 429 -9.59 -1.01 -4.84
CA TYR A 429 -9.79 0.30 -5.45
C TYR A 429 -11.05 0.99 -4.92
N SER A 430 -12.10 0.24 -4.52
CA SER A 430 -13.23 0.81 -3.78
C SER A 430 -12.80 1.48 -2.49
N ALA A 431 -12.00 0.82 -1.64
CA ALA A 431 -11.51 1.43 -0.41
C ALA A 431 -10.60 2.65 -0.67
N TYR A 432 -9.77 2.60 -1.72
CA TYR A 432 -8.87 3.72 -2.05
C TYR A 432 -9.66 4.93 -2.59
N PHE A 433 -10.56 4.76 -3.57
CA PHE A 433 -11.41 5.85 -4.07
C PHE A 433 -12.32 6.43 -2.98
N ASP A 434 -12.85 5.60 -2.07
CA ASP A 434 -13.61 6.06 -0.92
C ASP A 434 -12.79 6.98 0.01
N SER A 435 -11.50 6.67 0.19
CA SER A 435 -10.57 7.54 0.93
C SER A 435 -10.31 8.86 0.19
N LEU A 436 -10.12 8.84 -1.14
CA LEU A 436 -9.95 10.06 -1.94
C LEU A 436 -11.21 10.94 -1.90
N ASP A 437 -12.40 10.35 -2.00
CA ASP A 437 -13.69 11.05 -1.94
C ASP A 437 -14.00 11.65 -0.56
N THR A 438 -13.40 11.10 0.51
CA THR A 438 -13.59 11.55 1.89
C THR A 438 -12.48 12.50 2.38
N CYS A 439 -11.26 12.35 1.86
CA CYS A 439 -10.09 13.16 2.23
C CYS A 439 -9.88 14.39 1.33
N MET A 440 -10.24 14.31 0.03
CA MET A 440 -9.93 15.34 -0.96
C MET A 440 -11.19 15.97 -1.55
N GLU A 441 -11.18 17.29 -1.67
CA GLU A 441 -12.19 18.04 -2.40
C GLU A 441 -12.22 17.65 -3.88
N ASN A 442 -13.38 17.84 -4.54
CA ASN A 442 -13.58 17.50 -5.96
C ASN A 442 -12.84 18.49 -6.88
N THR A 443 -11.52 18.30 -6.96
CA THR A 443 -10.54 19.14 -7.63
C THR A 443 -9.90 18.39 -8.80
N GLU A 444 -9.34 19.13 -9.77
CA GLU A 444 -8.53 18.54 -10.85
C GLU A 444 -7.40 17.63 -10.33
N HIS A 445 -6.87 17.93 -9.14
CA HIS A 445 -5.85 17.12 -8.48
C HIS A 445 -6.37 15.74 -8.06
N ARG A 446 -7.60 15.68 -7.50
CA ARG A 446 -8.26 14.40 -7.20
C ARG A 446 -8.48 13.58 -8.47
N THR A 447 -8.98 14.22 -9.53
CA THR A 447 -9.18 13.59 -10.85
C THR A 447 -7.88 13.06 -11.45
N MET A 448 -6.76 13.78 -11.31
CA MET A 448 -5.44 13.34 -11.78
C MET A 448 -4.93 12.09 -11.01
N ILE A 449 -5.17 12.04 -9.70
CA ILE A 449 -4.83 10.87 -8.86
C ILE A 449 -5.71 9.68 -9.26
N GLU A 450 -7.02 9.87 -9.40
CA GLU A 450 -7.97 8.82 -9.79
C GLU A 450 -7.70 8.29 -11.20
N ALA A 451 -7.30 9.15 -12.15
CA ALA A 451 -6.80 8.73 -13.45
C ALA A 451 -5.52 7.88 -13.35
N THR A 452 -4.57 8.28 -12.50
CA THR A 452 -3.35 7.51 -12.22
C THR A 452 -3.67 6.13 -11.63
N LEU A 453 -4.66 6.04 -10.74
CA LEU A 453 -5.18 4.78 -10.22
C LEU A 453 -5.87 3.94 -11.31
N SER A 454 -6.63 4.57 -12.21
CA SER A 454 -7.31 3.92 -13.34
C SER A 454 -6.33 3.24 -14.31
N TYR A 455 -5.18 3.84 -14.62
CA TYR A 455 -4.16 3.17 -15.43
C TYR A 455 -3.65 1.86 -14.79
N GLY A 456 -3.42 1.86 -13.47
CA GLY A 456 -3.05 0.65 -12.73
C GLY A 456 -4.16 -0.42 -12.73
N LEU A 457 -5.41 0.02 -12.51
CA LEU A 457 -6.62 -0.80 -12.52
C LEU A 457 -6.83 -1.45 -13.90
N ARG A 458 -6.79 -0.66 -14.98
CA ARG A 458 -6.81 -1.14 -16.37
C ARG A 458 -5.75 -2.19 -16.62
N ASN A 459 -4.50 -1.97 -16.20
CA ASN A 459 -3.45 -2.96 -16.40
C ASN A 459 -3.70 -4.27 -15.62
N ILE A 460 -4.24 -4.22 -14.40
CA ILE A 460 -4.61 -5.41 -13.61
C ILE A 460 -5.77 -6.19 -14.27
N VAL A 461 -6.79 -5.50 -14.76
CA VAL A 461 -8.05 -6.11 -15.25
C VAL A 461 -7.94 -6.54 -16.70
N ALA A 462 -7.47 -5.66 -17.60
CA ALA A 462 -7.50 -5.86 -19.04
C ALA A 462 -6.32 -6.68 -19.60
N MET A 463 -5.11 -6.54 -19.03
CA MET A 463 -3.93 -7.26 -19.52
C MET A 463 -3.85 -8.70 -19.00
N GLU A 464 -3.05 -9.52 -19.68
CA GLU A 464 -2.54 -10.79 -19.15
C GLU A 464 -1.05 -11.00 -19.46
N GLY A 465 -0.50 -12.12 -18.98
CA GLY A 465 0.85 -12.57 -19.30
C GLY A 465 1.92 -11.51 -19.00
N ASN A 466 2.74 -11.22 -20.01
CA ASN A 466 3.85 -10.26 -19.89
C ASN A 466 3.41 -8.79 -20.07
N GLU A 467 2.21 -8.53 -20.60
CA GLU A 467 1.63 -7.17 -20.72
C GLU A 467 1.13 -6.66 -19.36
N ARG A 468 0.69 -7.58 -18.48
CA ARG A 468 0.28 -7.26 -17.12
C ARG A 468 1.49 -7.01 -16.22
N SER A 469 1.95 -5.77 -16.19
CA SER A 469 3.03 -5.26 -15.33
C SER A 469 2.53 -4.92 -13.92
N ALA A 470 1.31 -4.39 -13.78
CA ALA A 470 0.70 -4.08 -12.50
C ALA A 470 0.27 -5.37 -11.79
N ARG A 471 1.04 -5.74 -10.77
CA ARG A 471 0.86 -6.94 -9.94
C ARG A 471 1.16 -6.53 -8.50
N ASN A 472 0.27 -6.90 -7.58
CA ASN A 472 0.46 -6.70 -6.14
C ASN A 472 0.35 -8.06 -5.45
N VAL A 473 1.05 -8.23 -4.33
CA VAL A 473 0.88 -9.35 -3.40
C VAL A 473 0.93 -8.84 -1.96
N LYS A 474 0.23 -9.54 -1.07
CA LYS A 474 0.13 -9.25 0.36
C LYS A 474 1.47 -9.43 1.09
N LEU A 475 1.63 -8.81 2.26
CA LEU A 475 2.84 -8.85 3.07
C LEU A 475 3.30 -10.29 3.38
N GLU A 476 2.36 -11.22 3.59
CA GLU A 476 2.65 -12.66 3.76
C GLU A 476 3.48 -13.26 2.61
N VAL A 477 3.22 -12.85 1.37
CA VAL A 477 3.93 -13.34 0.17
C VAL A 477 5.31 -12.70 0.07
N TRP A 478 5.44 -11.43 0.44
CA TRP A 478 6.74 -10.76 0.56
C TRP A 478 7.61 -11.40 1.65
N ARG A 479 7.04 -11.74 2.83
CA ARG A 479 7.73 -12.49 3.88
C ARG A 479 8.25 -13.84 3.38
N ALA A 480 7.40 -14.62 2.72
CA ALA A 480 7.79 -15.89 2.12
C ALA A 480 8.92 -15.71 1.09
N PHE A 481 8.85 -14.67 0.24
CA PHE A 481 9.90 -14.35 -0.72
C PHE A 481 11.23 -13.95 -0.06
N PHE A 482 11.23 -13.03 0.91
CA PHE A 482 12.45 -12.56 1.58
C PHE A 482 13.11 -13.64 2.46
N SER A 483 12.33 -14.58 3.01
CA SER A 483 12.87 -15.73 3.77
C SER A 483 13.90 -16.55 2.95
N ARG A 484 13.70 -16.65 1.62
CA ARG A 484 14.61 -17.34 0.68
C ARG A 484 16.03 -16.76 0.69
N PHE A 485 16.17 -15.49 1.04
CA PHE A 485 17.45 -14.77 1.09
C PHE A 485 18.09 -14.78 2.49
N ARG A 486 17.50 -15.53 3.45
CA ARG A 486 17.80 -15.52 4.89
C ARG A 486 17.58 -14.14 5.54
N MET A 487 16.61 -13.38 5.06
CA MET A 487 16.20 -12.11 5.68
C MET A 487 15.27 -12.36 6.86
N VAL A 488 15.40 -11.56 7.91
CA VAL A 488 14.58 -11.57 9.12
C VAL A 488 13.88 -10.23 9.23
N GLU A 489 12.55 -10.27 9.41
CA GLU A 489 11.72 -9.09 9.64
C GLU A 489 11.95 -8.55 11.05
N LEU A 490 12.04 -7.23 11.18
CA LEU A 490 12.05 -6.51 12.44
C LEU A 490 10.66 -6.00 12.74
N GLY A 491 10.25 -6.13 14.00
CA GLY A 491 9.00 -5.53 14.46
C GLY A 491 9.14 -4.05 14.80
N PHE A 492 8.13 -3.26 14.43
CA PHE A 492 8.05 -1.86 14.86
C PHE A 492 7.94 -1.75 16.38
N SER A 493 8.72 -0.84 16.95
CA SER A 493 8.66 -0.50 18.38
C SER A 493 7.34 0.19 18.74
N GLU A 494 7.03 0.27 20.04
CA GLU A 494 5.89 1.07 20.50
C GLU A 494 6.07 2.56 20.14
N SER A 495 7.30 3.08 20.13
CA SER A 495 7.62 4.42 19.63
C SER A 495 7.26 4.61 18.16
N SER A 496 7.61 3.65 17.30
CA SER A 496 7.25 3.63 15.87
C SER A 496 5.72 3.61 15.67
N MET A 497 4.99 2.80 16.44
CA MET A 497 3.52 2.76 16.38
C MET A 497 2.88 4.05 16.91
N TYR A 498 3.42 4.60 17.99
CA TYR A 498 2.93 5.82 18.60
C TYR A 498 3.09 7.02 17.64
N GLN A 499 4.24 7.12 16.95
CA GLN A 499 4.43 8.09 15.87
C GLN A 499 3.44 7.87 14.72
N ALA A 500 3.24 6.63 14.26
CA ALA A 500 2.25 6.32 13.22
C ALA A 500 0.83 6.80 13.61
N GLY A 501 0.42 6.53 14.86
CA GLY A 501 -0.86 6.95 15.42
C GLY A 501 -0.99 8.45 15.67
N LEU A 502 0.10 9.16 15.96
CA LEU A 502 0.13 10.63 16.04
C LEU A 502 -0.03 11.26 14.66
N VAL A 503 0.70 10.78 13.65
CA VAL A 503 0.61 11.27 12.27
C VAL A 503 -0.81 11.13 11.73
N ILE A 504 -1.44 9.96 11.90
CA ILE A 504 -2.85 9.73 11.54
C ILE A 504 -3.79 10.76 12.17
N LYS A 505 -3.62 11.08 13.46
CA LYS A 505 -4.48 12.02 14.19
C LYS A 505 -4.37 13.49 13.74
N GLN A 506 -3.41 13.84 12.88
CA GLN A 506 -3.34 15.17 12.27
C GLN A 506 -4.40 15.39 11.18
N PHE A 507 -4.98 14.31 10.64
CA PHE A 507 -5.96 14.36 9.55
C PHE A 507 -7.39 14.36 10.10
N PRO A 508 -8.31 15.22 9.61
CA PRO A 508 -9.72 15.22 10.06
C PRO A 508 -10.41 13.85 9.95
N GLN A 509 -10.04 13.08 8.93
CA GLN A 509 -10.57 11.77 8.57
C GLN A 509 -9.99 10.60 9.38
N TRP A 510 -9.13 10.86 10.38
CA TRP A 510 -8.31 9.84 11.07
C TRP A 510 -9.10 8.63 11.61
N LYS A 511 -10.34 8.85 12.05
CA LYS A 511 -11.23 7.80 12.62
C LYS A 511 -11.59 6.70 11.61
N TRP A 512 -11.42 6.94 10.32
CA TRP A 512 -11.64 5.95 9.27
C TRP A 512 -10.36 5.26 8.80
N CYS A 513 -9.20 5.65 9.31
CA CYS A 513 -7.93 5.00 9.02
C CYS A 513 -7.60 3.97 10.09
N SER A 514 -7.05 2.82 9.70
CA SER A 514 -6.45 1.86 10.64
C SER A 514 -4.94 1.79 10.47
N VAL A 515 -4.24 1.49 11.57
CA VAL A 515 -2.79 1.28 11.65
C VAL A 515 -2.56 0.14 12.61
N GLU A 516 -2.17 -1.01 12.08
CA GLU A 516 -2.19 -2.29 12.78
C GLU A 516 -0.81 -2.96 12.69
N LYS A 517 -0.39 -3.65 13.76
CA LYS A 517 0.79 -4.54 13.71
C LYS A 517 0.38 -5.90 13.17
N ASP A 518 0.92 -6.28 12.03
CA ASP A 518 0.68 -7.59 11.43
C ASP A 518 1.80 -8.58 11.79
N ASP A 519 1.42 -9.76 12.29
CA ASP A 519 2.29 -10.75 12.96
C ASP A 519 3.20 -10.15 14.06
N ASN A 520 2.70 -9.13 14.76
CA ASN A 520 3.44 -8.28 15.71
C ASN A 520 4.71 -7.61 15.13
N LYS A 521 4.90 -7.62 13.80
CA LYS A 521 6.14 -7.17 13.14
C LYS A 521 5.90 -6.00 12.20
N GLY A 522 5.27 -6.28 11.06
CA GLY A 522 5.00 -5.32 10.00
C GLY A 522 3.88 -4.36 10.37
N LEU A 523 3.78 -3.28 9.62
CA LEU A 523 2.70 -2.30 9.71
C LEU A 523 1.74 -2.54 8.55
N VAL A 524 0.44 -2.57 8.83
CA VAL A 524 -0.61 -2.46 7.82
C VAL A 524 -1.40 -1.18 8.07
N VAL A 525 -1.61 -0.41 7.00
CA VAL A 525 -2.39 0.83 7.00
C VAL A 525 -3.62 0.62 6.11
N GLY A 526 -4.80 0.90 6.66
CA GLY A 526 -6.08 0.62 6.02
C GLY A 526 -7.09 1.77 6.09
N TRP A 527 -8.19 1.60 5.39
CA TRP A 527 -9.32 2.53 5.33
C TRP A 527 -10.64 1.78 5.55
N LYS A 528 -11.42 2.21 6.55
CA LYS A 528 -12.70 1.63 6.97
C LYS A 528 -12.66 0.09 7.19
N GLY A 529 -11.50 -0.43 7.58
CA GLY A 529 -11.24 -1.86 7.81
C GLY A 529 -10.75 -2.64 6.58
N ALA A 530 -10.61 -2.01 5.42
CA ALA A 530 -9.92 -2.60 4.26
C ALA A 530 -8.43 -2.21 4.28
N PRO A 531 -7.48 -3.16 4.22
CA PRO A 531 -6.06 -2.85 4.13
C PRO A 531 -5.73 -2.24 2.77
N LEU A 532 -4.84 -1.25 2.75
CA LEU A 532 -4.38 -0.58 1.53
C LEU A 532 -2.86 -0.70 1.33
N PHE A 533 -2.08 -0.56 2.39
CA PHE A 533 -0.63 -0.51 2.31
C PHE A 533 0.03 -1.25 3.45
N SER A 534 1.19 -1.84 3.17
CA SER A 534 2.06 -2.41 4.20
C SER A 534 3.44 -1.77 4.20
N LEU A 535 4.06 -1.71 5.38
CA LEU A 535 5.45 -1.34 5.59
C LEU A 535 6.12 -2.44 6.41
N SER A 536 7.32 -2.84 6.02
CA SER A 536 8.12 -3.82 6.76
C SER A 536 9.61 -3.48 6.71
N VAL A 537 10.35 -3.93 7.72
CA VAL A 537 11.78 -3.64 7.88
C VAL A 537 12.53 -4.95 8.06
N TRP A 538 13.67 -5.09 7.38
CA TRP A 538 14.36 -6.37 7.22
C TRP A 538 15.86 -6.24 7.48
N LYS A 539 16.45 -7.29 8.07
CA LYS A 539 17.90 -7.47 8.16
C LYS A 539 18.29 -8.79 7.49
N PHE A 540 19.37 -8.80 6.73
CA PHE A 540 19.98 -10.07 6.30
C PHE A 540 20.56 -10.78 7.52
N SER A 541 20.20 -12.05 7.73
CA SER A 541 20.82 -12.87 8.77
C SER A 541 22.30 -13.01 8.45
N ARG A 542 23.15 -12.48 9.35
CA ARG A 542 24.59 -12.71 9.29
C ARG A 542 24.83 -14.16 9.67
N ASP A 543 25.11 -14.99 8.68
CA ASP A 543 25.66 -16.33 8.92
C ASP A 543 26.85 -16.18 9.87
N ARG A 544 26.79 -16.85 11.02
CA ARG A 544 27.96 -16.97 11.90
C ARG A 544 28.96 -17.85 11.18
N LEU A 545 29.84 -17.24 10.37
CA LEU A 545 31.09 -17.83 9.94
C LEU A 545 31.73 -18.46 11.18
N GLY A 546 31.80 -19.79 11.16
CA GLY A 546 32.03 -20.56 12.38
C GLY A 546 33.32 -20.13 13.04
N ARG A 547 33.30 -19.96 14.37
CA ARG A 547 34.54 -19.92 15.16
C ARG A 547 35.18 -21.31 15.15
N PHE A 548 35.75 -21.69 14.00
CA PHE A 548 36.74 -22.76 13.91
C PHE A 548 38.00 -22.27 14.63
N PHE A 549 37.94 -22.26 15.96
CA PHE A 549 39.15 -22.24 16.77
C PHE A 549 39.97 -23.46 16.37
N ASN A 550 41.22 -23.22 15.99
CA ASN A 550 42.17 -24.26 15.66
C ASN A 550 42.48 -25.10 16.90
N TYR A 551 41.69 -26.14 17.16
CA TYR A 551 42.10 -27.24 18.01
C TYR A 551 43.21 -28.01 17.30
N ARG A 552 44.44 -27.54 17.51
CA ARG A 552 45.63 -28.38 17.34
C ARG A 552 45.48 -29.55 18.32
N PHE A 553 45.27 -30.74 17.78
CA PHE A 553 45.65 -31.94 18.50
C PHE A 553 47.18 -32.00 18.55
N GLY A 554 47.70 -32.34 19.73
CA GLY A 554 49.07 -32.81 19.95
C GLY A 554 49.01 -34.23 20.48
#